data_AF-A0A173UTQ4-F1
#
_entry.id   AF-A0A173UTQ4-F1
#
_cell.length_a   1.000
_cell.length_b   1.000
_cell.length_c   1.000
_cell.angle_alpha   90.00
_cell.angle_beta   90.00
_cell.angle_gamma   90.00
#
_symmetry.space_group_name_H-M   'P 1'
#
loop_
_entity.id
_entity.type
_entity.pdbx_description
1 polymer ?
#
loop_
_entity_poly.entity_id
_entity_poly.type
_entity_poly.pdbx_seq_one_letter_code
_entity_poly.pdbx_strand_id
1 'polypeptide(L)'
;MYGNAQNLAALEEKTGPVLAMYRSLKSLLRPYVEDNESSKKEVSSDDWITVLEQMHQCVEQFDMDGVDHAMETMETFQTPDKLKDLMEQLRVCVADVEMEEIMKLTDTMVNLLQ
;
A
#
# COMPACT_ATOMS: atom_id res chain seq x y z
N MET A 1 11.43 6.77 -35.83
CA MET A 1 11.38 6.30 -34.44
C MET A 1 12.70 6.66 -33.76
N TYR A 2 12.70 7.56 -32.78
CA TYR A 2 13.93 8.10 -32.15
C TYR A 2 14.76 7.04 -31.40
N GLY A 3 14.13 5.94 -30.98
CA GLY A 3 14.83 4.80 -30.36
C GLY A 3 15.78 4.04 -31.30
N ASN A 4 15.55 4.09 -32.62
CA ASN A 4 16.42 3.40 -33.60
C ASN A 4 17.68 4.21 -33.96
N ALA A 5 17.76 5.48 -33.52
CA ALA A 5 18.83 6.41 -33.89
C ALA A 5 19.78 6.75 -32.71
N GLN A 6 19.62 6.09 -31.54
CA GLN A 6 20.37 6.38 -30.31
C GLN A 6 20.44 7.87 -29.94
N ASN A 7 19.41 8.64 -30.33
CA ASN A 7 19.40 10.08 -30.15
C ASN A 7 18.89 10.44 -28.75
N LEU A 8 19.77 10.26 -27.76
CA LEU A 8 19.53 10.53 -26.33
C LEU A 8 19.13 11.98 -26.07
N ALA A 9 19.76 12.94 -26.76
CA ALA A 9 19.45 14.37 -26.58
C ALA A 9 18.00 14.71 -26.95
N ALA A 10 17.49 14.16 -28.06
CA ALA A 10 16.10 14.36 -28.48
C ALA A 10 15.07 13.65 -27.56
N LEU A 11 15.49 12.58 -26.88
CA LEU A 11 14.68 11.89 -25.88
C LEU A 11 14.64 12.67 -24.56
N GLU A 12 15.77 13.20 -24.09
CA GLU A 12 15.82 14.01 -22.87
C GLU A 12 15.04 15.32 -23.03
N GLU A 13 15.16 16.00 -24.18
CA GLU A 13 14.44 17.24 -24.48
C GLU A 13 12.92 17.06 -24.43
N LYS A 14 12.41 15.93 -24.92
CA LYS A 14 10.97 15.64 -24.93
C LYS A 14 10.46 15.03 -23.63
N THR A 15 11.32 14.29 -22.93
CA THR A 15 10.99 13.68 -21.64
C THR A 15 10.99 14.71 -20.51
N GLY A 16 11.83 15.75 -20.59
CA GLY A 16 11.94 16.81 -19.59
C GLY A 16 10.60 17.49 -19.26
N PRO A 17 9.85 18.01 -20.25
CA PRO A 17 8.52 18.60 -20.05
C PRO A 17 7.50 17.62 -19.46
N VAL A 18 7.54 16.36 -19.87
CA VAL A 18 6.65 15.31 -19.36
C VAL A 18 6.96 15.00 -17.89
N LEU A 19 8.24 14.91 -17.51
CA LEU A 19 8.66 14.72 -16.13
C LEU A 19 8.32 15.93 -15.25
N ALA A 20 8.45 17.15 -15.77
CA ALA A 20 8.05 18.37 -15.07
C ALA A 20 6.54 18.37 -14.81
N MET A 21 5.74 17.99 -15.80
CA MET A 21 4.29 17.85 -15.66
C MET A 21 3.92 16.79 -14.62
N TYR A 22 4.58 15.63 -14.61
CA TYR A 22 4.35 14.57 -13.62
C TYR A 22 4.71 15.01 -12.19
N ARG A 23 5.84 15.71 -12.01
CA ARG A 23 6.24 16.27 -10.71
C ARG A 23 5.25 17.34 -10.22
N SER A 24 4.78 18.20 -11.12
CA SER A 24 3.74 19.20 -10.81
C SER A 24 2.43 18.53 -10.40
N LEU A 25 2.01 17.48 -11.12
CA LEU A 25 0.80 16.74 -10.82
C LEU A 25 0.90 16.04 -9.45
N LYS A 26 2.04 15.41 -9.15
CA LYS A 26 2.30 14.85 -7.81
C LYS A 26 2.14 15.90 -6.71
N SER A 27 2.70 17.10 -6.90
CA SER A 27 2.57 18.18 -5.93
C SER A 27 1.15 18.71 -5.79
N LEU A 28 0.37 18.75 -6.89
CA LEU A 28 -1.01 19.22 -6.90
C LEU A 28 -1.96 18.23 -6.23
N LEU A 29 -1.74 16.92 -6.43
CA LEU A 29 -2.56 15.87 -5.84
C LEU A 29 -2.21 15.62 -4.36
N ARG A 30 -1.03 16.04 -3.92
CA ARG A 30 -0.53 15.84 -2.55
C ARG A 30 -1.55 16.20 -1.45
N PRO A 31 -2.26 17.34 -1.48
CA PRO A 31 -3.25 17.66 -0.44
C PRO A 31 -4.44 16.68 -0.41
N TYR A 32 -4.81 16.09 -1.54
CA TYR A 32 -5.90 15.10 -1.65
C TYR A 32 -5.47 13.69 -1.24
N VAL A 33 -4.17 13.46 -1.10
CA VAL A 33 -3.59 12.19 -0.61
C VAL A 33 -3.27 12.31 0.89
N GLU A 34 -2.78 13.47 1.34
CA GLU A 34 -2.40 13.72 2.74
C GLU A 34 -3.62 13.90 3.67
N ASP A 35 -4.73 14.50 3.20
CA ASP A 35 -5.95 14.66 4.02
C ASP A 35 -6.56 13.32 4.50
N ASN A 36 -6.25 12.21 3.82
CA ASN A 36 -6.82 10.90 4.14
C ASN A 36 -6.07 10.16 5.26
N GLU A 37 -4.79 10.44 5.52
CA GLU A 37 -4.04 9.79 6.62
C GLU A 37 -4.22 10.55 7.94
N SER A 38 -4.28 11.88 7.92
CA SER A 38 -4.50 12.69 9.14
C SER A 38 -5.88 12.54 9.76
N SER A 39 -6.87 12.06 8.99
CA SER A 39 -8.20 11.71 9.48
C SER A 39 -8.30 10.29 10.05
N LYS A 40 -7.28 9.45 9.84
CA LYS A 40 -7.29 8.06 10.32
C LYS A 40 -7.01 7.99 11.81
N LYS A 41 -7.54 6.95 12.42
CA LYS A 41 -7.43 6.74 13.87
C LYS A 41 -6.00 6.32 14.19
N GLU A 42 -5.34 7.05 15.08
CA GLU A 42 -4.12 6.56 15.73
C GLU A 42 -4.52 5.47 16.74
N VAL A 43 -3.95 4.28 16.55
CA VAL A 43 -4.24 3.07 17.34
C VAL A 43 -2.95 2.47 17.86
N SER A 44 -3.05 1.70 18.94
CA SER A 44 -1.90 1.03 19.54
C SER A 44 -1.35 -0.07 18.63
N SER A 45 -0.11 -0.50 18.87
CA SER A 45 0.44 -1.67 18.17
C SER A 45 -0.35 -2.94 18.47
N ASP A 46 -0.91 -3.07 19.68
CA ASP A 46 -1.76 -4.20 20.07
C ASP A 46 -3.07 -4.24 19.28
N ASP A 47 -3.69 -3.09 19.02
CA ASP A 47 -4.90 -3.00 18.19
C ASP A 47 -4.61 -3.41 16.74
N TRP A 48 -3.45 -3.02 16.20
CA TRP A 48 -2.99 -3.45 14.89
C TRP A 48 -2.75 -4.96 14.82
N ILE A 49 -2.04 -5.51 15.81
CA ILE A 49 -1.77 -6.95 15.93
C ILE A 49 -3.09 -7.73 15.97
N THR A 50 -4.07 -7.26 16.75
CA THR A 50 -5.38 -7.91 16.88
C THR A 50 -6.08 -8.04 15.52
N VAL A 51 -6.07 -7.00 14.68
CA VAL A 51 -6.73 -7.05 13.37
C VAL A 51 -5.95 -7.90 12.37
N LEU A 52 -4.61 -7.88 12.42
CA LEU A 52 -3.77 -8.74 11.59
C LEU A 52 -3.96 -10.23 11.92
N GLU A 53 -4.05 -10.57 13.21
CA GLU A 53 -4.35 -11.93 13.68
C GLU A 53 -5.75 -12.37 13.26
N GLN A 54 -6.74 -11.47 13.32
CA GLN A 54 -8.08 -11.74 12.82
C GLN A 54 -8.08 -12.02 11.32
N MET A 55 -7.36 -11.22 10.52
CA MET A 55 -7.21 -11.45 9.08
C MET A 55 -6.56 -12.82 8.83
N HIS A 56 -5.49 -13.16 9.55
CA HIS A 56 -4.83 -14.46 9.42
C HIS A 56 -5.81 -15.61 9.69
N GLN A 57 -6.60 -15.51 10.75
CA GLN A 57 -7.63 -16.50 11.07
C GLN A 57 -8.72 -16.62 9.98
N CYS A 58 -9.16 -15.51 9.40
CA CYS A 58 -10.12 -15.51 8.29
C CYS A 58 -9.55 -16.23 7.06
N VAL A 59 -8.27 -15.99 6.72
CA VAL A 59 -7.59 -16.71 5.62
C VAL A 59 -7.54 -18.21 5.90
N GLU A 60 -7.16 -18.63 7.12
CA GLU A 60 -7.14 -20.05 7.50
C GLU A 60 -8.52 -20.73 7.37
N GLN A 61 -9.58 -19.98 7.63
CA GLN A 61 -10.96 -20.46 7.54
C GLN A 61 -11.55 -20.32 6.12
N PHE A 62 -10.78 -19.82 5.15
CA PHE A 62 -11.24 -19.49 3.80
C PHE A 62 -12.42 -18.49 3.80
N ASP A 63 -12.48 -17.63 4.83
CA ASP A 63 -13.48 -16.56 4.99
C ASP A 63 -12.99 -15.27 4.33
N MET A 64 -13.19 -15.15 3.02
CA MET A 64 -12.74 -13.98 2.25
C MET A 64 -13.49 -12.70 2.62
N ASP A 65 -14.77 -12.80 2.99
CA ASP A 65 -15.54 -11.66 3.48
C ASP A 65 -14.93 -11.12 4.79
N GLY A 66 -14.47 -12.02 5.66
CA GLY A 66 -13.73 -11.67 6.87
C GLY A 66 -12.36 -11.04 6.59
N VAL A 67 -11.63 -11.51 5.57
CA VAL A 67 -10.38 -10.89 5.11
C VAL A 67 -10.62 -9.46 4.62
N ASP A 68 -11.64 -9.25 3.79
CA ASP A 68 -12.01 -7.92 3.28
C ASP A 68 -12.38 -6.99 4.42
N HIS A 69 -13.16 -7.46 5.40
CA HIS A 69 -13.55 -6.65 6.56
C HIS A 69 -12.35 -6.26 7.44
N ALA A 70 -11.42 -7.19 7.67
CA ALA A 70 -10.19 -6.89 8.39
C ALA A 70 -9.33 -5.87 7.63
N MET A 71 -9.31 -5.95 6.30
CA MET A 71 -8.60 -5.01 5.46
C MET A 71 -9.18 -3.60 5.56
N GLU A 72 -10.50 -3.46 5.40
CA GLU A 72 -11.20 -2.18 5.58
C GLU A 72 -10.94 -1.56 6.95
N THR A 73 -10.92 -2.39 8.00
CA THR A 73 -10.63 -1.95 9.37
C THR A 73 -9.22 -1.37 9.48
N MET A 74 -8.21 -2.05 8.93
CA MET A 74 -6.83 -1.54 8.92
C MET A 74 -6.68 -0.26 8.09
N GLU A 75 -7.48 -0.05 7.05
CA GLU A 75 -7.44 1.19 6.28
C GLU A 75 -7.94 2.41 7.05
N THR A 76 -8.75 2.20 8.10
CA THR A 76 -9.16 3.28 9.01
C THR A 76 -8.06 3.70 9.98
N PHE A 77 -7.01 2.90 10.12
CA PHE A 77 -5.90 3.14 11.03
C PHE A 77 -4.80 3.94 10.36
N GLN A 78 -4.18 4.84 11.11
CA GLN A 78 -3.01 5.54 10.63
C GLN A 78 -1.86 4.53 10.47
N THR A 79 -1.38 4.34 9.24
CA THR A 79 -0.42 3.27 8.94
C THR A 79 0.97 3.65 9.44
N PRO A 80 1.60 2.87 10.34
CA PRO A 80 2.95 3.13 10.82
C PRO A 80 3.95 3.15 9.66
N ASP A 81 4.97 4.02 9.70
CA ASP A 81 5.97 4.13 8.63
C ASP A 81 6.64 2.79 8.29
N LYS A 82 6.91 1.96 9.32
CA LYS A 82 7.50 0.63 9.18
C LYS A 82 6.61 -0.38 8.44
N LEU A 83 5.32 -0.11 8.31
CA LEU A 83 4.34 -1.00 7.68
C LEU A 83 3.82 -0.50 6.33
N LYS A 84 4.16 0.74 5.90
CA LYS A 84 3.60 1.34 4.68
C LYS A 84 3.79 0.48 3.42
N ASP A 85 5.01 -0.02 3.22
CA ASP A 85 5.32 -0.86 2.05
C ASP A 85 4.67 -2.25 2.15
N LEU A 86 4.49 -2.78 3.36
CA LEU A 86 3.83 -4.07 3.60
C LEU A 86 2.31 -3.96 3.41
N MET A 87 1.71 -2.85 3.83
CA MET A 87 0.29 -2.59 3.67
C MET A 87 -0.10 -2.52 2.19
N GLU A 88 0.75 -1.94 1.34
CA GLU A 88 0.51 -1.90 -0.10
C GLU A 88 0.62 -3.29 -0.74
N GLN A 89 1.59 -4.11 -0.33
CA GLN A 89 1.70 -5.51 -0.78
C GLN A 89 0.48 -6.32 -0.33
N LEU A 90 0.06 -6.15 0.92
CA LEU A 90 -1.10 -6.83 1.48
C LEU A 90 -2.37 -6.52 0.68
N ARG A 91 -2.59 -5.26 0.28
CA ARG A 91 -3.72 -4.88 -0.60
C ARG A 91 -3.75 -5.66 -1.90
N VAL A 92 -2.61 -5.77 -2.56
CA VAL A 92 -2.50 -6.49 -3.84
C VAL A 92 -2.78 -7.97 -3.64
N CYS A 93 -2.15 -8.58 -2.62
CA CYS A 93 -2.35 -9.99 -2.31
C CYS A 93 -3.80 -10.32 -1.94
N VAL A 94 -4.49 -9.44 -1.19
CA VAL A 94 -5.93 -9.60 -0.88
C VAL A 94 -6.77 -9.52 -2.15
N ALA A 95 -6.53 -8.52 -3.01
CA ALA A 95 -7.25 -8.36 -4.27
C ALA A 95 -7.04 -9.54 -5.25
N ASP A 96 -5.83 -10.11 -5.27
CA ASP A 96 -5.46 -11.25 -6.11
C ASP A 96 -5.75 -12.61 -5.43
N VAL A 97 -6.26 -12.60 -4.20
CA VAL A 97 -6.60 -13.80 -3.39
C VAL A 97 -5.39 -14.72 -3.19
N GLU A 98 -4.22 -14.12 -2.95
CA GLU A 98 -2.95 -14.82 -2.69
C GLU A 98 -2.86 -15.26 -1.23
N MET A 99 -3.67 -16.25 -0.83
CA MET A 99 -3.83 -16.67 0.57
C MET A 99 -2.51 -16.96 1.31
N GLU A 100 -1.56 -17.64 0.66
CA GLU A 100 -0.26 -17.95 1.26
C GLU A 100 0.57 -16.69 1.54
N GLU A 101 0.51 -15.72 0.63
CA GLU A 101 1.25 -14.47 0.78
C GLU A 101 0.59 -13.55 1.81
N ILE A 102 -0.75 -13.54 1.88
CA ILE A 102 -1.49 -12.83 2.94
C ILE A 102 -1.07 -13.34 4.32
N MET A 103 -0.97 -14.67 4.51
CA MET A 103 -0.50 -15.24 5.79
C MET A 103 0.94 -14.81 6.12
N LYS A 104 1.87 -14.91 5.16
CA LYS A 104 3.26 -14.49 5.39
C LYS A 104 3.39 -13.00 5.70
N LEU A 105 2.64 -12.16 5.01
CA LEU A 105 2.65 -10.71 5.21
C LEU A 105 2.07 -10.34 6.59
N THR A 106 0.94 -10.92 6.97
CA THR A 106 0.32 -10.69 8.29
C THR A 106 1.25 -11.12 9.43
N ASP A 107 1.88 -12.30 9.34
CA ASP A 107 2.90 -12.75 10.30
C ASP A 107 4.09 -11.78 10.38
N THR A 108 4.60 -11.33 9.23
CA THR A 108 5.72 -10.39 9.17
C THR A 108 5.36 -9.06 9.83
N MET A 109 4.16 -8.54 9.56
CA MET A 109 3.68 -7.28 10.13
C MET A 109 3.48 -7.38 11.64
N VAL A 110 2.93 -8.50 12.15
CA VAL A 110 2.79 -8.76 13.60
C VAL A 110 4.17 -8.78 14.29
N ASN A 111 5.14 -9.51 13.73
CA ASN A 111 6.49 -9.58 14.28
C ASN A 111 7.21 -8.22 14.32
N LEU A 112 6.89 -7.31 13.40
CA LEU A 112 7.44 -5.95 13.38
C LEU A 112 6.77 -5.02 14.41
N LEU A 113 5.58 -5.38 14.91
CA LEU A 113 4.80 -4.59 15.85
C LEU A 113 5.01 -4.99 17.32
N GLN A 114 5.46 -6.22 17.58
CA GLN A 114 5.92 -6.71 18.88
C GLN A 114 7.15 -5.94 19.41
#